data_AF-A0A2G2J5I0-F1
#
_entry.id   AF-A0A2G2J5I0-F1
#
_cell.length_a   1.000
_cell.length_b   1.000
_cell.length_c   1.000
_cell.angle_alpha   90.00
_cell.angle_beta   90.00
_cell.angle_gamma   90.00
#
_symmetry.space_group_name_H-M   'P 1'
#
loop_
_entity.id
_entity.type
_entity.pdbx_description
1 polymer ?
#
loop_
_entity_poly.entity_id
_entity_poly.type
_entity_poly.pdbx_seq_one_letter_code
_entity_poly.pdbx_strand_id
1 'polypeptide(L)'
;MFKQAYSLFLSPRGRIGRGVFIKAVLVWGVFYAAQYFWFEKTGTSNLNFYLSLALLILNIQVVFCIFGKRLHDFGRSTWALIGLFALLLIIAIFVMLNFGGLEYFNTIMENPGLQSDPQAMKDVHQIYQDTLGENIPKSRILMSILPVGFILWLAVTPGQACDNRYGEPLNTGTKIM
;
A
#
# COMPACT_ATOMS: atom_id res chain seq x y z
N MET A 1 8.69 10.68 24.01
CA MET A 1 8.84 10.52 22.54
C MET A 1 8.46 9.12 22.07
N PHE A 2 9.08 8.05 22.59
CA PHE A 2 8.76 6.66 22.18
C PHE A 2 7.28 6.26 22.36
N LYS A 3 6.65 6.57 23.52
CA LYS A 3 5.23 6.28 23.75
C LYS A 3 4.29 6.92 22.72
N GLN A 4 4.59 8.15 22.29
CA GLN A 4 3.79 8.86 21.29
C GLN A 4 3.96 8.25 19.89
N ALA A 5 5.19 7.88 19.52
CA ALA A 5 5.44 7.19 18.25
C ALA A 5 4.77 5.80 18.23
N TYR A 6 4.92 5.01 19.30
CA TYR A 6 4.24 3.73 19.45
C TYR A 6 2.72 3.89 19.36
N SER A 7 2.16 4.84 20.12
CA SER A 7 0.73 5.13 20.11
C SER A 7 0.28 5.47 18.70
N LEU A 8 0.99 6.32 17.96
CA LEU A 8 0.63 6.76 16.61
C LEU A 8 0.74 5.65 15.56
N PHE A 9 1.89 4.97 15.49
CA PHE A 9 2.25 4.08 14.38
C PHE A 9 1.96 2.59 14.63
N LEU A 10 1.87 2.15 15.89
CA LEU A 10 1.81 0.72 16.22
C LEU A 10 0.55 0.32 17.00
N SER A 11 -0.11 1.27 17.66
CA SER A 11 -1.40 1.04 18.32
C SER A 11 -2.57 1.45 17.42
N PRO A 12 -3.64 0.65 17.25
CA PRO A 12 -4.81 1.02 16.46
C PRO A 12 -5.80 1.93 17.21
N ARG A 13 -5.57 2.21 18.50
CA ARG A 13 -6.54 2.89 19.36
C ARG A 13 -6.60 4.40 19.13
N GLY A 14 -7.80 4.96 19.25
CA GLY A 14 -8.05 6.40 19.30
C GLY A 14 -8.37 7.04 17.95
N ARG A 15 -8.24 8.36 17.93
CA ARG A 15 -8.54 9.24 16.79
C ARG A 15 -7.34 10.15 16.54
N ILE A 16 -7.13 10.57 15.29
CA ILE A 16 -6.10 11.57 14.95
C ILE A 16 -6.66 12.66 14.05
N GLY A 17 -6.30 13.91 14.35
CA GLY A 17 -6.70 15.07 13.56
C GLY A 17 -5.88 15.20 12.26
N ARG A 18 -6.35 16.06 11.35
CA ARG A 18 -5.75 16.28 10.02
C ARG A 18 -4.25 16.58 10.06
N GLY A 19 -3.83 17.51 10.91
CA GLY A 19 -2.41 17.91 11.01
C GLY A 19 -1.50 16.78 11.48
N VAL A 20 -1.96 15.94 12.42
CA VAL A 20 -1.22 14.76 12.89
C VAL A 20 -1.19 13.69 11.82
N PHE A 21 -2.31 13.45 11.12
CA PHE A 21 -2.40 12.51 10.01
C PHE A 21 -1.41 12.86 8.89
N ILE A 22 -1.36 14.12 8.43
CA ILE A 22 -0.43 14.54 7.37
C ILE A 22 1.02 14.30 7.78
N LYS A 23 1.39 14.69 9.01
CA LYS A 23 2.74 14.44 9.54
C LYS A 23 3.05 12.93 9.60
N ALA A 24 2.11 12.12 10.06
CA ALA A 24 2.27 10.67 10.14
C ALA A 24 2.47 10.04 8.76
N VAL A 25 1.67 10.44 7.76
CA VAL A 25 1.81 9.97 6.37
C VAL A 25 3.14 10.40 5.77
N LEU A 26 3.62 11.63 6.03
CA LEU A 26 4.93 12.08 5.55
C LEU A 26 6.07 11.27 6.18
N VAL A 27 6.04 11.04 7.50
CA VAL A 27 7.05 10.22 8.19
C VAL A 27 7.04 8.79 7.66
N TRP A 28 5.85 8.20 7.47
CA TRP A 28 5.71 6.88 6.87
C TRP A 28 6.21 6.85 5.42
N GLY A 29 5.94 7.88 4.63
CA GLY A 29 6.42 8.00 3.25
C GLY A 29 7.94 8.06 3.16
N VAL A 30 8.60 8.81 4.06
CA VAL A 30 10.07 8.83 4.17
C VAL A 30 10.61 7.45 4.57
N PHE A 31 9.98 6.79 5.54
CA PHE A 31 10.36 5.43 5.95
C PHE A 31 10.23 4.42 4.80
N TYR A 32 9.12 4.47 4.06
CA TYR A 32 8.89 3.61 2.90
C TYR A 32 9.90 3.89 1.77
N ALA A 33 10.18 5.15 1.47
CA ALA A 33 11.19 5.53 0.48
C ALA A 33 12.60 5.05 0.88
N ALA A 34 12.95 5.13 2.17
CA ALA A 34 14.22 4.60 2.67
C ALA A 34 14.33 3.08 2.47
N GLN A 35 13.24 2.33 2.68
CA GLN A 35 13.21 0.89 2.39
C GLN A 35 13.43 0.61 0.90
N TYR A 36 12.78 1.36 0.02
CA TYR A 36 12.93 1.23 -1.43
C TYR A 36 14.40 1.35 -1.86
N PHE A 37 15.07 2.45 -1.47
CA PHE A 37 16.48 2.68 -1.81
C PHE A 37 17.43 1.67 -1.14
N TRP A 38 17.07 1.16 0.03
CA TRP A 38 17.86 0.14 0.70
C TRP A 38 17.81 -1.19 -0.08
N PHE A 39 16.61 -1.67 -0.42
CA PHE A 39 16.45 -2.93 -1.15
C PHE A 39 17.02 -2.88 -2.57
N GLU A 40 16.95 -1.71 -3.22
CA GLU A 40 17.62 -1.49 -4.51
C GLU A 40 19.14 -1.74 -4.43
N LYS A 41 19.77 -1.37 -3.32
CA LYS A 41 21.23 -1.52 -3.12
C LYS A 41 21.66 -2.88 -2.61
N THR A 42 20.80 -3.60 -1.88
CA THR A 42 21.19 -4.88 -1.24
C THR A 42 20.80 -6.11 -2.04
N GLY A 43 19.99 -5.99 -3.08
CA GLY A 43 19.63 -7.09 -3.99
C GLY A 43 18.71 -8.13 -3.36
N THR A 44 18.69 -9.34 -3.93
CA THR A 44 17.66 -10.38 -3.68
C THR A 44 18.14 -11.55 -2.81
N SER A 45 18.95 -11.27 -1.79
CA SER A 45 19.40 -12.32 -0.85
C SER A 45 18.25 -12.91 -0.02
N ASN A 46 18.41 -14.14 0.50
CA ASN A 46 17.45 -14.77 1.41
C ASN A 46 17.18 -13.91 2.65
N LEU A 47 18.20 -13.25 3.19
CA LEU A 47 18.03 -12.31 4.31
C LEU A 47 17.12 -11.14 3.93
N ASN A 48 17.34 -10.54 2.75
CA ASN A 48 16.50 -9.44 2.26
C ASN A 48 15.06 -9.88 2.00
N PHE A 49 14.84 -11.13 1.58
CA PHE A 49 13.49 -11.69 1.45
C PHE A 49 12.76 -11.72 2.80
N TYR A 50 13.36 -12.25 3.86
CA TYR A 50 12.71 -12.28 5.18
C TYR A 50 12.54 -10.88 5.78
N LEU A 51 13.53 -10.00 5.59
CA LEU A 51 13.44 -8.60 6.04
C LEU A 51 12.33 -7.84 5.30
N SER A 52 12.21 -8.01 3.99
CA SER A 52 11.15 -7.35 3.21
C SER A 52 9.77 -7.84 3.62
N LEU A 53 9.61 -9.13 3.94
CA LEU A 53 8.37 -9.68 4.47
C LEU A 53 8.02 -9.06 5.83
N ALA A 54 8.97 -8.99 6.77
CA ALA A 54 8.75 -8.35 8.06
C ALA A 54 8.36 -6.87 7.91
N LEU A 55 9.04 -6.14 7.03
CA LEU A 55 8.76 -4.74 6.73
C LEU A 55 7.41 -4.56 6.01
N LEU A 56 6.99 -5.48 5.16
CA LEU A 56 5.67 -5.47 4.55
C LEU A 56 4.58 -5.52 5.62
N ILE A 57 4.66 -6.47 6.55
CA ILE A 57 3.69 -6.59 7.65
C ILE A 57 3.71 -5.33 8.52
N LEU A 58 4.89 -4.79 8.82
CA LEU A 58 5.02 -3.54 9.57
C LEU A 58 4.36 -2.36 8.84
N ASN A 59 4.58 -2.21 7.53
CA ASN A 59 3.95 -1.16 6.73
C ASN A 59 2.43 -1.28 6.73
N ILE A 60 1.90 -2.50 6.56
CA ILE A 60 0.45 -2.75 6.62
C ILE A 60 -0.09 -2.32 7.99
N GLN A 61 0.55 -2.73 9.09
CA GLN A 61 0.16 -2.33 10.44
C GLN A 61 0.15 -0.80 10.61
N VAL A 62 1.21 -0.13 10.16
CA VAL A 62 1.33 1.33 10.24
C VAL A 62 0.21 2.02 9.47
N VAL A 63 -0.09 1.56 8.25
CA VAL A 63 -1.19 2.08 7.43
C VAL A 63 -2.52 1.87 8.14
N PHE A 64 -2.80 0.68 8.68
CA PHE A 64 -4.02 0.43 9.45
C PHE A 64 -4.15 1.37 10.67
N CYS A 65 -3.07 1.59 11.41
CA CYS A 65 -3.06 2.47 12.57
C CYS A 65 -3.32 3.94 12.19
N ILE A 66 -2.60 4.48 11.20
CA ILE A 66 -2.72 5.89 10.81
C ILE A 66 -4.09 6.16 10.17
N PHE A 67 -4.44 5.37 9.15
CA PHE A 67 -5.63 5.61 8.34
C PHE A 67 -6.90 5.23 9.10
N GLY A 68 -6.87 4.16 9.90
CA GLY A 68 -7.98 3.78 10.76
C GLY A 68 -8.36 4.87 11.76
N LYS A 69 -7.37 5.42 12.49
CA LYS A 69 -7.63 6.53 13.43
C LYS A 69 -8.11 7.79 12.75
N ARG A 70 -7.63 8.07 11.53
CA ARG A 70 -8.09 9.22 10.75
C ARG A 70 -9.55 9.04 10.32
N LEU A 71 -9.92 7.84 9.85
CA LEU A 71 -11.30 7.48 9.52
C LEU A 71 -12.23 7.59 10.74
N HIS A 72 -11.77 7.09 11.89
CA HIS A 72 -12.49 7.17 13.15
C HIS A 72 -12.74 8.62 13.58
N ASP A 73 -11.85 9.56 13.24
CA ASP A 73 -11.99 10.96 13.63
C ASP A 73 -13.22 11.65 13.03
N PHE A 74 -13.73 11.17 11.90
CA PHE A 74 -14.96 11.67 11.30
C PHE A 74 -16.05 10.59 11.16
N GLY A 75 -15.98 9.58 12.04
CA GLY A 75 -17.06 8.61 12.23
C GLY A 75 -17.12 7.51 11.18
N ARG A 76 -16.07 7.31 10.37
CA ARG A 76 -16.02 6.24 9.35
C ARG A 76 -15.29 5.01 9.87
N SER A 77 -15.67 3.86 9.33
CA SER A 77 -15.02 2.59 9.64
C SER A 77 -13.74 2.39 8.85
N THR A 78 -12.79 1.71 9.48
CA THR A 78 -11.63 1.10 8.82
C THR A 78 -12.00 0.15 7.67
N TRP A 79 -13.26 -0.30 7.56
CA TRP A 79 -13.75 -1.01 6.36
C TRP A 79 -13.55 -0.22 5.07
N ALA A 80 -13.53 1.12 5.11
CA ALA A 80 -13.20 1.93 3.93
C ALA A 80 -11.76 1.68 3.45
N LEU A 81 -10.81 1.47 4.38
CA LEU A 81 -9.43 1.12 4.06
C LEU A 81 -9.32 -0.30 3.51
N ILE A 82 -10.13 -1.24 4.02
CA ILE A 82 -10.20 -2.60 3.45
C ILE A 82 -10.75 -2.55 2.02
N GLY A 83 -11.79 -1.76 1.79
CA GLY A 83 -12.34 -1.52 0.44
C GLY A 83 -11.30 -0.93 -0.51
N LEU A 84 -10.46 -0.01 -0.02
CA LEU A 84 -9.31 0.51 -0.78
C LEU A 84 -8.35 -0.61 -1.20
N PHE A 85 -7.94 -1.50 -0.28
CA PHE A 85 -7.06 -2.61 -0.61
C PHE A 85 -7.69 -3.62 -1.57
N ALA A 86 -8.98 -3.92 -1.42
CA ALA A 86 -9.69 -4.78 -2.35
C ALA A 86 -9.73 -4.17 -3.76
N LEU A 87 -10.01 -2.86 -3.88
CA LEU A 87 -10.01 -2.18 -5.17
C LEU A 87 -8.60 -2.10 -5.77
N LEU A 88 -7.57 -1.86 -4.96
CA LEU A 88 -6.18 -1.93 -5.41
C LEU A 88 -5.80 -3.30 -5.96
N LEU A 89 -6.26 -4.39 -5.33
CA LEU A 89 -6.03 -5.74 -5.83
C LEU A 89 -6.69 -5.96 -7.20
N ILE A 90 -7.93 -5.48 -7.36
CA ILE A 90 -8.64 -5.55 -8.65
C ILE A 90 -7.88 -4.77 -9.73
N ILE A 91 -7.43 -3.55 -9.42
CA ILE A 91 -6.64 -2.74 -10.36
C ILE A 91 -5.31 -3.43 -10.67
N ALA A 92 -4.64 -4.02 -9.68
CA ALA A 92 -3.40 -4.77 -9.90
C ALA A 92 -3.60 -5.94 -10.88
N ILE A 93 -4.68 -6.70 -10.71
CA ILE A 93 -5.05 -7.79 -11.63
C ILE A 93 -5.29 -7.24 -13.03
N PHE A 94 -6.07 -6.16 -13.15
CA PHE A 94 -6.34 -5.52 -14.43
C PHE A 94 -5.05 -5.06 -15.12
N VAL A 95 -4.15 -4.41 -14.38
CA VAL A 95 -2.85 -3.95 -14.86
C VAL A 95 -1.98 -5.12 -15.34
N MET A 96 -1.86 -6.18 -14.54
CA MET A 96 -1.07 -7.36 -14.90
C MET A 96 -1.60 -8.03 -16.18
N LEU A 97 -2.93 -8.14 -16.32
CA LEU A 97 -3.55 -8.74 -17.49
C LEU A 97 -3.37 -7.89 -18.75
N ASN A 98 -3.53 -6.57 -18.66
CA ASN A 98 -3.43 -5.66 -19.81
C ASN A 98 -2.00 -5.37 -20.26
N PHE A 99 -1.01 -5.50 -19.37
CA PHE A 99 0.39 -5.21 -19.68
C PHE A 99 1.23 -6.49 -19.76
N GLY A 100 0.85 -7.37 -20.69
CA GLY A 100 1.60 -8.58 -21.06
C GLY A 100 1.01 -9.88 -20.53
N GLY A 101 0.20 -9.87 -19.46
CA GLY A 101 -0.33 -11.09 -18.86
C GLY A 101 -1.24 -11.87 -19.81
N LEU A 102 -2.18 -11.20 -20.47
CA LEU A 102 -3.08 -11.84 -21.44
C LEU A 102 -2.34 -12.44 -22.63
N GLU A 103 -1.36 -11.72 -23.18
CA GLU A 103 -0.56 -12.20 -24.30
C GLU A 103 0.25 -13.44 -23.91
N TYR A 104 0.93 -13.40 -22.75
CA TYR A 104 1.63 -14.54 -22.19
C TYR A 104 0.72 -15.77 -22.03
N PHE A 105 -0.48 -15.59 -21.47
CA PHE A 105 -1.44 -16.68 -21.32
C PHE A 105 -1.92 -17.22 -22.67
N ASN A 106 -2.27 -16.34 -23.61
CA ASN A 106 -2.75 -16.73 -24.93
C ASN A 106 -1.67 -17.50 -25.70
N THR A 107 -0.42 -17.02 -25.70
CA THR A 107 0.70 -17.70 -26.37
C THR A 107 0.86 -19.14 -25.88
N ILE A 108 0.79 -19.36 -24.56
CA ILE A 108 0.93 -20.70 -23.97
C ILE A 108 -0.30 -21.57 -24.22
N MET A 109 -1.51 -21.00 -24.18
CA MET A 109 -2.75 -21.73 -24.43
C MET A 109 -2.91 -22.16 -25.88
N GLU A 110 -2.51 -21.32 -26.83
CA GLU A 110 -2.55 -21.59 -28.27
C GLU A 110 -1.43 -22.55 -28.71
N ASN A 111 -0.31 -22.57 -27.98
CA ASN A 111 0.86 -23.38 -28.30
C ASN A 111 1.32 -24.21 -27.09
N PRO A 112 0.53 -25.21 -26.64
CA PRO A 112 0.84 -25.97 -25.43
C PRO A 112 2.18 -26.73 -25.51
N GLY A 113 2.66 -27.04 -26.72
CA GLY A 113 3.97 -27.66 -26.94
C GLY A 113 5.17 -26.77 -26.55
N LEU A 114 4.99 -25.45 -26.44
CA LEU A 114 6.05 -24.56 -25.96
C LEU A 114 6.47 -24.90 -24.52
N GLN A 115 5.54 -25.40 -23.69
CA GLN A 115 5.84 -25.75 -22.29
C GLN A 115 6.91 -26.84 -22.16
N SER A 116 7.04 -27.70 -23.17
CA SER A 116 8.04 -28.77 -23.22
C SER A 116 9.39 -28.32 -23.80
N ASP A 117 9.48 -27.12 -24.36
CA ASP A 117 10.71 -26.53 -24.87
C ASP A 117 11.21 -25.44 -23.90
N PRO A 118 12.27 -25.74 -23.11
CA PRO A 118 12.82 -24.78 -22.15
C PRO A 118 13.33 -23.49 -22.78
N GLN A 119 13.79 -23.53 -24.04
CA GLN A 119 14.29 -22.35 -24.72
C GLN A 119 13.13 -21.48 -25.21
N ALA A 120 12.13 -22.08 -25.83
CA ALA A 120 10.95 -21.34 -26.27
C ALA A 120 10.20 -20.69 -25.08
N MET A 121 10.11 -21.37 -23.94
CA MET A 121 9.55 -20.76 -22.72
C MET A 121 10.36 -19.59 -22.18
N LYS A 122 11.69 -19.63 -22.30
CA LYS A 122 12.54 -18.49 -21.91
C LYS A 122 12.27 -17.28 -22.80
N ASP A 123 12.14 -17.50 -24.10
CA ASP A 123 11.91 -16.42 -25.07
C ASP A 123 10.53 -15.77 -24.83
N VAL A 124 9.49 -16.58 -24.63
CA VAL A 124 8.15 -16.10 -24.24
C VAL A 124 8.19 -15.34 -22.92
N HIS A 125 8.94 -15.83 -21.93
CA HIS A 125 9.08 -15.15 -20.65
C HIS A 125 9.81 -13.82 -20.80
N GLN A 126 10.85 -13.74 -21.64
CA GLN A 126 11.61 -12.52 -21.87
C GLN A 126 10.73 -11.45 -22.53
N ILE A 127 9.98 -11.81 -23.57
CA ILE A 127 9.02 -10.90 -24.23
C ILE A 127 8.02 -10.36 -23.20
N TYR A 128 7.48 -11.23 -22.35
CA TYR A 128 6.58 -10.81 -21.28
C TYR A 128 7.24 -9.84 -20.30
N GLN A 129 8.47 -10.12 -19.84
CA GLN A 129 9.21 -9.25 -18.92
C GLN A 129 9.55 -7.89 -19.55
N ASP A 130 9.89 -7.86 -20.83
CA ASP A 130 10.19 -6.63 -21.57
C ASP A 130 8.93 -5.76 -21.71
N THR A 131 7.82 -6.35 -22.17
CA THR A 131 6.52 -5.68 -22.25
C THR A 131 6.05 -5.16 -20.89
N LEU A 132 6.21 -5.97 -19.83
CA LEU A 132 5.89 -5.54 -18.48
C LEU A 132 6.77 -4.35 -18.08
N GLY A 133 8.08 -4.46 -18.32
CA GLY A 133 9.11 -3.46 -18.05
C GLY A 133 8.81 -2.10 -18.65
N GLU A 134 8.47 -2.06 -19.94
CA GLU A 134 8.08 -0.85 -20.66
C GLU A 134 6.83 -0.18 -20.06
N ASN A 135 5.91 -0.97 -19.52
CA ASN A 135 4.66 -0.48 -18.95
C ASN A 135 4.74 -0.20 -17.44
N ILE A 136 5.85 -0.51 -16.76
CA ILE A 136 6.03 -0.24 -15.32
C ILE A 136 5.70 1.22 -14.96
N PRO A 137 6.18 2.25 -15.68
CA PRO A 137 5.87 3.64 -15.33
C PRO A 137 4.37 3.96 -15.39
N LYS A 138 3.67 3.49 -16.43
CA LYS A 138 2.22 3.68 -16.59
C LYS A 138 1.46 2.95 -15.48
N SER A 139 1.84 1.71 -15.20
CA SER A 139 1.28 0.89 -14.12
C SER A 139 1.43 1.57 -12.76
N ARG A 140 2.61 2.14 -12.46
CA ARG A 140 2.87 2.88 -11.21
C ARG A 140 1.94 4.08 -11.08
N ILE A 141 1.75 4.87 -12.14
CA ILE A 141 0.85 6.02 -12.12
C ILE A 141 -0.58 5.54 -11.85
N LEU A 142 -1.09 4.57 -12.61
CA LEU A 142 -2.46 4.07 -12.45
C LEU A 142 -2.72 3.52 -11.05
N MET A 143 -1.78 2.74 -10.50
CA MET A 143 -1.85 2.19 -9.15
C MET A 143 -1.75 3.26 -8.05
N SER A 144 -1.18 4.44 -8.35
CA SER A 144 -1.02 5.54 -7.38
C SER A 144 -2.24 6.45 -7.26
N ILE A 145 -3.09 6.51 -8.29
CA ILE A 145 -4.25 7.42 -8.32
C ILE A 145 -5.16 7.18 -7.11
N LEU A 146 -5.50 5.91 -6.86
CA LEU A 146 -6.47 5.56 -5.83
C LEU A 146 -5.92 5.79 -4.41
N PRO A 147 -4.70 5.36 -4.03
CA PRO A 147 -4.11 5.69 -2.73
C PRO A 147 -3.93 7.19 -2.51
N VAL A 148 -3.46 7.93 -3.53
CA VAL A 148 -3.28 9.38 -3.42
C VAL A 148 -4.62 10.07 -3.23
N GLY A 149 -5.65 9.69 -4.01
CA GLY A 149 -7.00 10.20 -3.83
C GLY A 149 -7.56 9.92 -2.44
N PHE A 150 -7.32 8.72 -1.90
CA PHE A 150 -7.73 8.35 -0.54
C PHE A 150 -7.01 9.17 0.52
N ILE A 151 -5.69 9.35 0.40
CA ILE A 151 -4.88 10.19 1.31
C ILE A 151 -5.39 11.64 1.29
N LEU A 152 -5.62 12.20 0.10
CA LEU A 152 -6.13 13.56 -0.06
C LEU A 152 -7.51 13.71 0.58
N TRP A 153 -8.43 12.78 0.31
CA TRP A 153 -9.75 12.75 0.93
C TRP A 153 -9.65 12.76 2.46
N LEU A 154 -8.81 11.91 3.03
CA LEU A 154 -8.60 11.85 4.48
C LEU A 154 -7.94 13.12 5.05
N ALA A 155 -7.03 13.75 4.30
CA ALA A 155 -6.33 14.95 4.70
C ALA A 155 -7.25 16.18 4.74
N VAL A 156 -8.19 16.29 3.81
CA VAL A 156 -9.08 17.48 3.72
C VAL A 156 -10.35 17.34 4.55
N THR A 157 -10.89 16.14 4.69
CA THR A 157 -12.17 15.89 5.40
C THR A 157 -12.09 16.38 6.84
N PRO A 158 -13.02 17.23 7.33
CA PRO A 158 -13.01 17.70 8.71
C PRO A 158 -13.35 16.57 9.70
N GLY A 159 -12.78 16.64 10.90
CA GLY A 159 -13.10 15.75 12.01
C GLY A 159 -14.43 16.10 12.68
N GLN A 160 -15.03 15.14 13.38
CA GLN A 160 -16.22 15.38 14.23
C GLN A 160 -15.80 15.95 15.59
N ALA A 161 -16.42 17.05 16.02
CA ALA A 161 -16.11 17.69 17.30
C ALA A 161 -16.71 16.97 18.51
N CYS A 162 -17.68 16.08 18.29
CA CYS A 162 -18.39 15.33 19.33
C CYS A 162 -17.81 13.92 19.49
N ASP A 163 -18.26 13.24 20.55
CA ASP A 163 -18.13 11.80 20.68
C ASP A 163 -18.75 11.12 19.46
N ASN A 164 -18.10 10.05 19.00
CA ASN A 164 -18.70 9.14 18.03
C ASN A 164 -18.46 7.70 18.46
N ARG A 165 -18.94 6.74 17.66
CA ARG A 165 -18.81 5.30 17.96
C ARG A 165 -17.37 4.81 18.14
N TYR A 166 -16.37 5.64 17.84
CA TYR A 166 -14.95 5.33 17.93
C TYR A 166 -14.23 6.05 19.07
N GLY A 167 -14.98 6.73 19.96
CA GLY A 167 -14.47 7.35 21.18
C GLY A 167 -14.53 8.87 21.16
N GLU A 168 -13.96 9.43 22.22
CA GLU A 168 -13.99 10.86 22.54
C GLU A 168 -13.35 11.74 21.45
N PRO A 169 -13.80 13.00 21.29
CA PRO A 169 -13.20 13.94 20.36
C PRO A 169 -11.79 14.31 20.79
N LEU A 170 -11.00 14.81 19.83
CA LEU A 170 -9.61 15.21 20.07
C LEU A 170 -9.46 16.34 21.11
N ASN A 171 -10.55 17.05 21.44
CA ASN A 171 -10.54 18.26 22.28
C ASN A 171 -10.81 18.01 23.77
N THR A 172 -11.08 16.77 24.24
CA THR A 172 -11.30 16.47 25.67
C THR A 172 -10.02 16.37 26.50
N GLY A 173 -8.89 16.88 26.02
CA GLY A 173 -7.67 16.96 26.84
C GLY A 173 -6.91 15.64 26.98
N THR A 174 -7.22 14.64 26.14
CA THR A 174 -6.35 13.47 25.94
C THR A 174 -5.11 13.93 25.15
N LYS A 175 -4.20 14.61 25.85
CA LYS A 175 -2.78 14.58 25.52
C LYS A 175 -2.46 13.13 25.19
N ILE A 176 -1.78 12.90 24.07
CA ILE A 176 -1.23 11.59 23.74
C ILE A 176 -0.41 11.13 24.97
N MET A 177 -1.01 10.31 25.84
CA MET A 177 -0.38 9.69 27.00
C MET A 177 0.35 8.43 26.56
#